data_AF-A0A479ZU00-F1
#
_entry.id   AF-A0A479ZU00-F1
#
_cell.length_a   1.000
_cell.length_b   1.000
_cell.length_c   1.000
_cell.angle_alpha   90.00
_cell.angle_beta   90.00
_cell.angle_gamma   90.00
#
_symmetry.space_group_name_H-M   'P 1'
#
loop_
_entity.id
_entity.type
_entity.pdbx_description
1 polymer ?
#
loop_
_entity_poly.entity_id
_entity_poly.type
_entity_poly.pdbx_seq_one_letter_code
_entity_poly.pdbx_strand_id
1 'polypeptide(L)'
;MSQQEFNYILFTSNQELANPMDLLLNKEWLRKSIRGEEEVSGNIGAGLDWGSSFEQLLLNPELFYRLKTLRISLNREVRLLLKDWNLGTATSIASATAREKLLERLRLPTPDVREHIQAVLQRDELFGEEFISNHQVLRELLGVMLTENDWEIIASVAADSLKQQIINQVLTYKISA
;
A
#
# COMPACT_ATOMS: atom_id res chain seq x y z
N MET A 1 -46.35 16.52 -26.67
CA MET A 1 -45.06 17.12 -27.07
C MET A 1 -44.42 17.80 -25.87
N SER A 2 -43.35 17.21 -25.36
CA SER A 2 -42.10 17.86 -24.88
C SER A 2 -41.44 16.90 -23.89
N GLN A 3 -40.52 16.07 -24.40
CA GLN A 3 -39.49 15.48 -23.56
C GLN A 3 -38.19 16.15 -23.95
N GLN A 4 -37.62 16.88 -23.01
CA GLN A 4 -36.29 17.46 -23.08
C GLN A 4 -35.27 16.35 -23.22
N GLU A 5 -34.49 16.40 -24.29
CA GLU A 5 -33.30 15.60 -24.52
C GLU A 5 -32.22 16.04 -23.52
N PHE A 6 -31.90 15.18 -22.55
CA PHE A 6 -30.65 15.28 -21.82
C PHE A 6 -29.53 14.76 -22.73
N ASN A 7 -28.73 15.68 -23.26
CA ASN A 7 -27.45 15.39 -23.89
C ASN A 7 -26.50 14.77 -22.84
N TYR A 8 -26.52 13.44 -22.73
CA TYR A 8 -25.39 12.71 -22.16
C TYR A 8 -24.24 12.83 -23.15
N ILE A 9 -23.21 13.57 -22.74
CA ILE A 9 -21.92 13.56 -23.43
C ILE A 9 -21.44 12.11 -23.43
N LEU A 10 -21.48 11.57 -24.64
CA LEU A 10 -21.05 10.24 -25.02
C LEU A 10 -19.61 10.02 -24.54
N PHE A 11 -19.44 9.17 -23.51
CA PHE A 11 -18.14 8.68 -23.07
C PHE A 11 -17.64 7.64 -24.08
N THR A 12 -17.32 8.09 -25.30
CA THR A 12 -16.60 7.26 -26.27
C THR A 12 -15.12 7.25 -25.92
N SER A 13 -14.73 6.30 -25.08
CA SER A 13 -13.45 5.62 -25.27
C SER A 13 -13.74 4.13 -25.31
N ASN A 14 -13.49 3.52 -26.47
CA ASN A 14 -13.69 2.11 -26.79
C ASN A 14 -12.98 1.17 -25.80
N GLN A 15 -13.60 0.92 -24.65
CA GLN A 15 -13.31 -0.21 -23.78
C GLN A 15 -14.52 -1.13 -23.83
N GLU A 16 -14.56 -1.94 -24.88
CA GLU A 16 -15.43 -3.11 -24.93
C GLU A 16 -15.27 -3.89 -23.62
N LEU A 17 -16.40 -4.35 -23.09
CA LEU A 17 -16.60 -5.15 -21.87
C LEU A 17 -15.58 -6.29 -21.71
N ALA A 18 -14.37 -5.95 -21.28
CA ALA A 18 -13.37 -6.94 -20.91
C ALA A 18 -13.77 -7.49 -19.53
N ASN A 19 -14.01 -8.79 -19.48
CA ASN A 19 -14.22 -9.53 -18.24
C ASN A 19 -13.10 -9.13 -17.24
N PRO A 20 -13.42 -8.83 -15.96
CA PRO A 20 -12.41 -8.54 -14.94
C PRO A 20 -11.29 -9.60 -14.88
N MET A 21 -11.59 -10.85 -15.24
CA MET A 21 -10.62 -11.94 -15.39
C MET A 21 -9.66 -11.76 -16.57
N ASP A 22 -10.13 -11.22 -17.70
CA ASP A 22 -9.30 -10.95 -18.88
C ASP A 22 -8.35 -9.78 -18.63
N LEU A 23 -8.79 -8.79 -17.84
CA LEU A 23 -7.95 -7.68 -17.39
C LEU A 23 -6.85 -8.14 -16.42
N LEU A 24 -7.14 -9.13 -15.56
CA LEU A 24 -6.20 -9.74 -14.60
C LEU A 24 -5.10 -10.57 -15.27
N LEU A 25 -5.42 -11.21 -16.40
CA LEU A 25 -4.50 -12.05 -17.18
C LEU A 25 -3.78 -11.27 -18.30
N ASN A 26 -4.21 -10.03 -18.58
CA ASN A 26 -3.58 -9.19 -19.58
C ASN A 26 -2.23 -8.65 -19.07
N LYS A 27 -1.15 -9.28 -19.53
CA LYS A 27 0.23 -8.90 -19.23
C LYS A 27 0.56 -7.45 -19.60
N GLU A 28 -0.12 -6.83 -20.56
CA GLU A 28 0.09 -5.41 -20.90
C GLU A 28 -0.58 -4.45 -19.91
N TRP A 29 -1.74 -4.82 -19.35
CA TRP A 29 -2.40 -4.07 -18.28
C TRP A 29 -1.63 -4.18 -16.96
N LEU A 30 -1.15 -5.40 -16.65
CA LEU A 30 -0.21 -5.63 -15.55
C LEU A 30 1.07 -4.78 -15.75
N ARG A 31 1.61 -4.72 -16.98
CA ARG A 31 2.79 -3.88 -17.30
C ARG A 31 2.51 -2.38 -17.28
N LYS A 32 1.28 -1.93 -17.50
CA LYS A 32 0.90 -0.50 -17.42
C LYS A 32 0.67 -0.05 -15.99
N SER A 33 0.07 -0.89 -15.14
CA SER A 33 0.03 -0.67 -13.69
C SER A 33 1.43 -0.73 -13.06
N ILE A 34 2.30 -1.57 -13.63
CA ILE A 34 3.75 -1.60 -13.34
C ILE A 34 4.50 -0.35 -13.84
N ARG A 35 3.98 0.37 -14.84
CA ARG A 35 4.68 1.56 -15.38
C ARG A 35 4.56 2.81 -14.51
N GLY A 36 3.64 2.83 -13.55
CA GLY A 36 3.69 3.79 -12.43
C GLY A 36 4.80 3.47 -11.41
N GLU A 37 5.46 2.31 -11.52
CA GLU A 37 6.46 1.82 -10.56
C GLU A 37 7.89 2.34 -10.83
N GLU A 38 8.20 2.90 -12.01
CA GLU A 38 9.54 3.46 -12.27
C GLU A 38 9.77 4.80 -11.52
N GLU A 39 8.72 5.52 -11.14
CA GLU A 39 8.81 6.66 -10.20
C GLU A 39 8.69 6.24 -8.72
N VAL A 40 8.24 5.00 -8.47
CA VAL A 40 7.95 4.49 -7.13
C VAL A 40 8.56 3.10 -6.98
N SER A 41 9.89 3.03 -6.95
CA SER A 41 10.71 1.83 -6.76
C SER A 41 10.12 0.83 -5.74
N GLY A 42 9.29 -0.10 -6.21
CA GLY A 42 8.51 -0.99 -5.34
C GLY A 42 7.73 -2.05 -6.11
N ASN A 43 8.26 -3.27 -6.11
CA ASN A 43 7.64 -4.47 -6.68
C ASN A 43 6.26 -4.74 -6.04
N ILE A 44 5.17 -4.61 -6.82
CA ILE A 44 3.80 -4.88 -6.38
C ILE A 44 3.53 -6.40 -6.28
N GLY A 45 4.38 -7.25 -6.90
CA GLY A 45 4.19 -8.70 -6.94
C GLY A 45 4.37 -9.45 -5.60
N ALA A 46 5.06 -8.87 -4.61
CA ALA A 46 5.43 -9.58 -3.39
C ALA A 46 4.29 -9.78 -2.35
N GLY A 47 3.05 -9.42 -2.67
CA GLY A 47 1.95 -9.34 -1.69
C GLY A 47 0.59 -9.87 -2.15
N LEU A 48 0.54 -10.72 -3.19
CA LEU A 48 -0.70 -11.34 -3.67
C LEU A 48 -1.00 -12.71 -3.07
N ASP A 49 -0.23 -13.16 -2.09
CA ASP A 49 -0.56 -14.37 -1.33
C ASP A 49 -1.45 -14.00 -0.12
N TRP A 50 -2.76 -14.13 -0.31
CA TRP A 50 -3.81 -13.93 0.71
C TRP A 50 -4.42 -15.26 1.17
N GLY A 51 -3.81 -16.40 0.83
CA GLY A 51 -4.32 -17.72 1.18
C GLY A 51 -5.76 -17.98 0.71
N SER A 52 -6.51 -18.77 1.48
CA SER A 52 -7.89 -19.17 1.15
C SER A 52 -8.92 -18.03 1.18
N SER A 53 -8.58 -16.87 1.78
CA SER A 53 -9.45 -15.68 1.78
C SER A 53 -9.42 -14.92 0.45
N PHE A 54 -8.46 -15.22 -0.43
CA PHE A 54 -8.36 -14.61 -1.75
C PHE A 54 -9.57 -14.93 -2.64
N GLU A 55 -10.02 -16.19 -2.64
CA GLU A 55 -11.17 -16.64 -3.44
C GLU A 55 -12.45 -15.91 -3.06
N GLN A 56 -12.67 -15.64 -1.77
CA GLN A 56 -13.83 -14.91 -1.28
C GLN A 56 -13.77 -13.41 -1.60
N LEU A 57 -12.57 -12.82 -1.60
CA LEU A 57 -12.38 -11.43 -2.03
C LEU A 57 -12.58 -11.25 -3.54
N LEU A 58 -12.21 -12.25 -4.34
CA LEU A 58 -12.49 -12.24 -5.79
C LEU A 58 -13.99 -12.27 -6.11
N LEU A 59 -14.82 -12.81 -5.21
CA LEU A 59 -16.28 -12.80 -5.35
C LEU A 59 -16.90 -11.42 -5.06
N ASN A 60 -16.12 -10.47 -4.51
CA ASN A 60 -16.54 -9.08 -4.31
C ASN A 60 -15.48 -8.11 -4.87
N PRO A 61 -15.54 -7.80 -6.19
CA PRO A 61 -14.54 -6.96 -6.86
C PRO A 61 -14.39 -5.57 -6.26
N GLU A 62 -15.49 -5.00 -5.75
CA GLU A 62 -15.49 -3.71 -5.10
C GLU A 62 -14.71 -3.76 -3.77
N LEU A 63 -15.00 -4.74 -2.92
CA LEU A 63 -14.29 -4.94 -1.66
C LEU A 63 -12.80 -5.21 -1.89
N PHE A 64 -12.46 -5.98 -2.93
CA PHE A 64 -11.08 -6.20 -3.33
C PHE A 64 -10.38 -4.90 -3.74
N TYR A 65 -11.05 -4.06 -4.54
CA TYR A 65 -10.53 -2.75 -4.92
C TYR A 65 -10.28 -1.87 -3.69
N ARG A 66 -11.27 -1.77 -2.78
CA ARG A 66 -11.15 -0.99 -1.54
C ARG A 66 -9.99 -1.48 -0.67
N LEU A 67 -9.80 -2.79 -0.52
CA LEU A 67 -8.69 -3.37 0.23
C LEU A 67 -7.33 -3.05 -0.41
N LYS A 68 -7.24 -3.11 -1.74
CA LYS A 68 -6.03 -2.72 -2.49
C LYS A 68 -5.70 -1.24 -2.25
N THR A 69 -6.70 -0.35 -2.40
CA THR A 69 -6.56 1.09 -2.18
C THR A 69 -6.14 1.39 -0.74
N LEU A 70 -6.75 0.71 0.24
CA LEU A 70 -6.38 0.84 1.66
C LEU A 70 -4.92 0.45 1.90
N ARG A 71 -4.48 -0.70 1.38
CA ARG A 71 -3.08 -1.15 1.51
C ARG A 71 -2.11 -0.13 0.93
N ILE A 72 -2.39 0.38 -0.27
CA ILE A 72 -1.54 1.39 -0.93
C ILE A 72 -1.46 2.65 -0.07
N SER A 73 -2.60 3.11 0.43
CA SER A 73 -2.73 4.31 1.24
C SER A 73 -1.99 4.20 2.58
N LEU A 74 -2.10 3.07 3.27
CA LEU A 74 -1.36 2.81 4.52
C LEU A 74 0.16 2.80 4.31
N ASN A 75 0.63 2.17 3.24
CA ASN A 75 2.06 2.15 2.90
C ASN A 75 2.59 3.55 2.56
N ARG A 76 1.78 4.35 1.87
CA ARG A 76 2.10 5.74 1.59
C ARG A 76 2.15 6.56 2.89
N GLU A 77 1.15 6.41 3.75
CA GLU A 77 1.06 7.17 5.00
C GLU A 77 2.24 6.87 5.93
N VAL A 78 2.58 5.59 6.15
CA VAL A 78 3.70 5.23 7.02
C VAL A 78 5.03 5.75 6.47
N ARG A 79 5.20 5.76 5.14
CA ARG A 79 6.38 6.34 4.49
C ARG A 79 6.45 7.86 4.67
N LEU A 80 5.32 8.57 4.61
CA LEU A 80 5.27 10.00 4.88
C LEU A 80 5.68 10.29 6.33
N LEU A 81 5.13 9.55 7.30
CA LEU A 81 5.53 9.67 8.71
C LEU A 81 7.04 9.47 8.91
N LEU A 82 7.60 8.37 8.39
CA LEU A 82 9.02 8.07 8.52
C LEU A 82 9.94 9.06 7.78
N LYS A 83 9.44 9.67 6.71
CA LYS A 83 10.14 10.74 6.00
C LYS A 83 10.16 12.02 6.85
N ASP A 84 9.04 12.37 7.47
CA ASP A 84 8.92 13.56 8.31
C ASP A 84 9.78 13.47 9.58
N TRP A 85 10.05 12.25 10.06
CA TRP A 85 10.98 12.02 11.18
C TRP A 85 12.46 12.21 10.81
N ASN A 86 12.79 12.39 9.53
CA ASN A 86 14.12 12.72 9.04
C ASN A 86 15.22 11.73 9.50
N LEU A 87 14.98 10.44 9.33
CA LEU A 87 15.92 9.36 9.72
C LEU A 87 17.15 9.22 8.79
N GLY A 88 17.31 10.12 7.81
CA GLY A 88 18.43 10.12 6.87
C GLY A 88 18.49 8.84 6.02
N THR A 89 19.67 8.21 5.96
CA THR A 89 19.88 6.99 5.17
C THR A 89 19.07 5.79 5.69
N ALA A 90 18.64 5.82 6.95
CA ALA A 90 17.85 4.76 7.55
C ALA A 90 16.35 4.82 7.19
N THR A 91 15.86 5.92 6.58
CA THR A 91 14.43 6.05 6.20
C THR A 91 13.98 4.93 5.28
N SER A 92 14.83 4.48 4.34
CA SER A 92 14.48 3.43 3.39
C SER A 92 14.24 2.08 4.07
N ILE A 93 15.18 1.66 4.94
CA ILE A 93 15.06 0.38 5.64
C ILE A 93 13.91 0.41 6.66
N ALA A 94 13.72 1.52 7.37
CA ALA A 94 12.59 1.68 8.28
C ALA A 94 11.25 1.56 7.55
N SER A 95 11.13 2.17 6.36
CA SER A 95 9.93 2.09 5.52
C SER A 95 9.68 0.67 5.01
N ALA A 96 10.73 -0.07 4.65
CA ALA A 96 10.61 -1.46 4.22
C ALA A 96 10.12 -2.35 5.37
N THR A 97 10.71 -2.23 6.56
CA THR A 97 10.31 -2.99 7.74
C THR A 97 8.87 -2.67 8.15
N ALA A 98 8.48 -1.39 8.13
CA ALA A 98 7.09 -0.99 8.43
C ALA A 98 6.09 -1.59 7.42
N ARG A 99 6.45 -1.61 6.13
CA ARG A 99 5.64 -2.23 5.08
C ARG A 99 5.44 -3.74 5.32
N GLU A 100 6.49 -4.44 5.74
CA GLU A 100 6.41 -5.87 6.08
C GLU A 100 5.44 -6.10 7.24
N LYS A 101 5.54 -5.30 8.31
CA LYS A 101 4.61 -5.39 9.45
C LYS A 101 3.17 -5.09 9.08
N LEU A 102 2.93 -4.07 8.25
CA LEU A 102 1.58 -3.81 7.74
C LEU A 102 1.05 -4.97 6.90
N LEU A 103 1.88 -5.59 6.06
CA LEU A 103 1.47 -6.73 5.25
C LEU A 103 1.14 -7.96 6.09
N GLU A 104 1.95 -8.27 7.11
CA GLU A 104 1.66 -9.33 8.09
C GLU A 104 0.28 -9.12 8.73
N ARG A 105 0.02 -7.89 9.19
CA ARG A 105 -1.24 -7.52 9.86
C ARG A 105 -2.45 -7.54 8.94
N LEU A 106 -2.28 -7.15 7.67
CA LEU A 106 -3.37 -7.24 6.69
C LEU A 106 -3.68 -8.70 6.32
N ARG A 107 -2.66 -9.56 6.22
CA ARG A 107 -2.85 -10.98 5.89
C ARG A 107 -3.59 -11.75 6.98
N LEU A 108 -3.23 -11.50 8.25
CA LEU A 108 -3.78 -12.20 9.40
C LEU A 108 -4.15 -11.19 10.50
N PRO A 109 -5.21 -10.38 10.29
CA PRO A 109 -5.60 -9.38 11.27
C PRO A 109 -6.18 -10.05 12.51
N THR A 110 -5.80 -9.54 13.68
CA THR A 110 -6.47 -9.85 14.95
C THR A 110 -7.93 -9.41 14.88
N PRO A 111 -8.83 -9.92 15.75
CA PRO A 111 -10.24 -9.51 15.74
C PRO A 111 -10.42 -7.99 15.82
N ASP A 112 -9.70 -7.34 16.72
CA ASP A 112 -9.73 -5.88 16.90
C ASP A 112 -9.26 -5.12 15.64
N VAL A 113 -8.11 -5.49 15.07
CA VAL A 113 -7.61 -4.90 13.82
C VAL A 113 -8.59 -5.13 12.67
N ARG A 114 -9.21 -6.31 12.61
CA ARG A 114 -10.19 -6.66 11.57
C ARG A 114 -11.42 -5.76 11.62
N GLU A 115 -11.95 -5.48 12.80
CA GLU A 115 -13.11 -4.59 12.97
C GLU A 115 -12.78 -3.18 12.47
N HIS A 116 -11.61 -2.65 12.80
CA HIS A 116 -11.16 -1.34 12.33
C HIS A 116 -10.96 -1.29 10.81
N ILE A 117 -10.35 -2.33 10.22
CA ILE A 117 -10.22 -2.45 8.75
C ILE A 117 -11.60 -2.47 8.10
N GLN A 118 -12.53 -3.29 8.61
CA GLN A 118 -13.89 -3.39 8.06
C GLN A 118 -14.63 -2.05 8.15
N ALA A 119 -14.51 -1.34 9.27
CA ALA A 119 -15.12 -0.02 9.44
C ALA A 119 -14.59 1.01 8.44
N VAL A 120 -13.30 0.96 8.09
CA VAL A 120 -12.73 1.81 7.03
C VAL A 120 -13.22 1.39 5.66
N LEU A 121 -13.24 0.09 5.34
CA LEU A 121 -13.69 -0.42 4.04
C LEU A 121 -15.17 -0.13 3.75
N GLN A 122 -16.01 0.06 4.77
CA GLN A 122 -17.43 0.38 4.62
C GLN A 122 -17.71 1.88 4.40
N ARG A 123 -16.72 2.76 4.52
CA ARG A 123 -16.85 4.21 4.31
C ARG A 123 -16.65 4.57 2.86
N ASP A 124 -17.74 4.58 2.10
CA ASP A 124 -17.74 4.86 0.65
C ASP A 124 -17.01 6.16 0.30
N GLU A 125 -17.12 7.18 1.15
CA GLU A 125 -16.50 8.50 0.95
C GLU A 125 -14.97 8.50 0.96
N LEU A 126 -14.33 7.43 1.45
CA LEU A 126 -12.89 7.29 1.42
C LEU A 126 -12.37 6.73 0.09
N PHE A 127 -13.25 6.22 -0.76
CA PHE A 127 -12.90 5.52 -1.99
C PHE A 127 -13.47 6.25 -3.22
N GLY A 128 -12.77 6.14 -4.34
CA GLY A 128 -13.09 6.87 -5.59
C GLY A 128 -11.85 7.47 -6.26
N GLU A 129 -10.77 7.60 -5.49
CA GLU A 129 -9.43 7.94 -5.97
C GLU A 129 -8.49 6.74 -5.89
N GLU A 130 -7.29 6.90 -6.46
CA GLU A 130 -6.22 5.88 -6.41
C GLU A 130 -5.73 5.60 -4.99
N PHE A 131 -5.86 6.57 -4.08
CA PHE A 131 -5.49 6.47 -2.67
C PHE A 131 -6.48 7.23 -1.79
N ILE A 132 -6.56 6.83 -0.52
CA ILE A 132 -7.31 7.53 0.52
C ILE A 132 -6.51 8.79 0.89
N SER A 133 -7.11 9.96 0.69
CA SER A 133 -6.49 11.25 1.01
C SER A 133 -6.68 11.66 2.49
N ASN A 134 -7.56 10.98 3.23
CA ASN A 134 -7.80 11.26 4.64
C ASN A 134 -6.68 10.69 5.54
N HIS A 135 -5.66 11.52 5.79
CA HIS A 135 -4.53 11.18 6.65
C HIS A 135 -4.93 10.82 8.09
N GLN A 136 -5.98 11.45 8.64
CA GLN A 136 -6.40 11.15 10.01
C GLN A 136 -6.88 9.71 10.13
N VAL A 137 -7.76 9.27 9.23
CA VAL A 137 -8.26 7.89 9.22
C VAL A 137 -7.13 6.89 9.03
N LEU A 138 -6.18 7.20 8.13
CA LEU A 138 -5.02 6.33 7.90
C LEU A 138 -4.12 6.24 9.15
N ARG A 139 -3.86 7.35 9.84
CA ARG A 139 -3.04 7.37 11.06
C ARG A 139 -3.69 6.65 12.23
N GLU A 140 -4.99 6.83 12.41
CA GLU A 140 -5.77 6.08 13.41
C GLU A 140 -5.66 4.58 13.14
N LEU A 141 -5.85 4.15 11.89
CA LEU A 141 -5.71 2.75 11.53
C LEU A 141 -4.27 2.24 11.69
N LEU A 142 -3.26 3.02 11.32
CA LEU A 142 -1.86 2.67 11.57
C LEU A 142 -1.58 2.47 13.06
N GLY A 143 -2.16 3.30 13.93
CA GLY A 143 -2.00 3.17 15.39
C GLY A 143 -2.58 1.89 15.97
N VAL A 144 -3.61 1.33 15.32
CA VAL A 144 -4.19 0.02 15.69
C VAL A 144 -3.39 -1.13 15.07
N MET A 145 -2.90 -0.94 13.83
CA MET A 145 -2.21 -2.00 13.09
C MET A 145 -0.75 -2.22 13.52
N LEU A 146 -0.04 -1.15 13.88
CA LEU A 146 1.37 -1.19 14.29
C LEU A 146 1.48 -0.96 15.79
N THR A 147 1.86 -2.02 16.51
CA THR A 147 2.05 -1.97 17.95
C THR A 147 3.34 -1.27 18.34
N GLU A 148 3.49 -0.92 19.62
CA GLU A 148 4.75 -0.38 20.16
C GLU A 148 5.95 -1.30 19.84
N ASN A 149 5.79 -2.61 20.02
CA ASN A 149 6.81 -3.59 19.66
C ASN A 149 7.14 -3.59 18.15
N ASP A 150 6.16 -3.35 17.27
CA ASP A 150 6.44 -3.21 15.83
C ASP A 150 7.30 -1.96 15.56
N TRP A 151 7.03 -0.86 16.26
CA TRP A 151 7.86 0.36 16.20
C TRP A 151 9.26 0.17 16.76
N GLU A 152 9.41 -0.59 17.84
CA GLU A 152 10.73 -0.97 18.39
C GLU A 152 11.54 -1.78 17.37
N ILE A 153 10.91 -2.74 16.69
CA ILE A 153 11.56 -3.53 15.62
C ILE A 153 12.01 -2.60 14.49
N ILE A 154 11.13 -1.70 14.01
CA ILE A 154 11.46 -0.73 12.96
C ILE A 154 12.66 0.13 13.38
N ALA A 155 12.65 0.64 14.62
CA ALA A 155 13.72 1.46 15.16
C ALA A 155 15.04 0.68 15.28
N SER A 156 15.00 -0.55 15.79
CA SER A 156 16.18 -1.41 15.95
C SER A 156 16.82 -1.71 14.61
N VAL A 157 16.03 -2.10 13.60
CA VAL A 157 16.55 -2.40 12.26
C VAL A 157 17.17 -1.16 11.60
N ALA A 158 16.53 0.01 11.76
CA ALA A 158 17.04 1.28 11.27
C ALA A 158 18.39 1.65 11.93
N ALA A 159 18.47 1.52 13.26
CA ALA A 159 19.68 1.80 14.02
C ALA A 159 20.82 0.84 13.66
N ASP A 160 20.54 -0.45 13.56
CA ASP A 160 21.53 -1.46 13.18
C ASP A 160 22.04 -1.24 11.76
N SER A 161 21.17 -0.88 10.82
CA SER A 161 21.57 -0.52 9.44
C SER A 161 22.56 0.65 9.43
N LEU A 162 22.28 1.71 10.18
CA LEU A 162 23.18 2.86 10.29
C LEU A 162 24.51 2.49 10.95
N LYS A 163 24.48 1.69 12.01
CA LYS A 163 25.68 1.17 12.69
C LYS A 163 26.57 0.40 11.72
N GLN A 164 26.00 -0.51 10.92
CA GLN A 164 26.73 -1.27 9.92
C GLN A 164 27.33 -0.36 8.84
N GLN A 165 26.57 0.65 8.39
CA GLN A 165 27.06 1.63 7.42
C GLN A 165 28.30 2.38 7.95
N ILE A 166 28.28 2.84 9.20
CA ILE A 166 29.42 3.52 9.83
C ILE A 166 30.64 2.60 9.91
N ILE A 167 30.46 1.37 10.40
CA ILE A 167 31.55 0.39 10.53
C ILE A 167 32.18 0.13 9.15
N ASN A 168 31.37 -0.10 8.13
CA ASN A 168 31.84 -0.33 6.77
C ASN A 168 32.65 0.85 6.23
N GLN A 169 32.18 2.08 6.42
CA GLN A 169 32.92 3.28 5.98
C GLN A 169 34.29 3.41 6.65
N VAL A 170 34.37 3.13 7.96
CA VAL A 170 35.65 3.14 8.71
C VAL A 170 36.60 2.07 8.18
N LEU A 171 36.11 0.87 7.89
CA LEU A 171 36.92 -0.22 7.33
C LEU A 171 37.43 0.13 5.92
N THR A 172 36.57 0.69 5.06
CA THR A 172 36.97 1.13 3.72
C THR A 172 38.05 2.21 3.77
N TYR A 173 37.92 3.19 4.66
CA TYR A 173 38.93 4.24 4.85
C TYR A 173 40.29 3.67 5.30
N LYS A 174 40.29 2.69 6.22
CA LYS A 174 41.52 2.02 6.69
C LYS A 174 42.22 1.15 5.65
N ILE A 175 41.51 0.64 4.65
CA ILE A 175 42.10 -0.18 3.57
C ILE A 175 42.70 0.70 2.46
N SER A 176 42.23 1.95 2.33
CA SER A 176 42.66 2.89 1.29
C SER A 176 43.72 3.88 1.75
N ALA A 177 44.15 3.81 3.02
CA ALA A 177 45.21 4.62 3.63
C ALA A 177 46.45 3.76 3.88
#